data_AF-A0A0S8I9H6-F1
#
_entry.id   AF-A0A0S8I9H6-F1
#
_cell.length_a   1.000
_cell.length_b   1.000
_cell.length_c   1.000
_cell.angle_alpha   90.00
_cell.angle_beta   90.00
_cell.angle_gamma   90.00
#
_symmetry.space_group_name_H-M   'P 1'
#
loop_
_entity.id
_entity.type
_entity.pdbx_description
1 polymer ?
#
loop_
_entity_poly.entity_id
_entity_poly.type
_entity_poly.pdbx_seq_one_letter_code
_entity_poly.pdbx_strand_id
1 'polypeptide(L)'
;MQTQTNAKSGSRLFYLDNIRIYLTILVILQHAAISYGGTGDWAVKDPAVDELSPIFLTFFNAVNQSYFMSAFFLLAGYFTPRS
;
A
#
# COMPACT_ATOMS: atom_id res chain seq x y z
N MET A 1 -22.95 6.82 39.53
CA MET A 1 -21.50 6.59 39.36
C MET A 1 -21.30 5.75 38.11
N GLN A 2 -20.86 6.35 36.99
CA GLN A 2 -20.53 5.60 35.78
C GLN A 2 -19.04 5.27 35.81
N THR A 3 -18.73 3.98 35.95
CA THR A 3 -17.37 3.46 36.01
C THR A 3 -16.77 3.52 34.60
N GLN A 4 -15.89 4.50 34.35
CA GLN A 4 -15.14 4.55 33.09
C GLN A 4 -14.11 3.43 33.09
N THR A 5 -14.38 2.36 32.35
CA THR A 5 -13.40 1.30 32.08
C THR A 5 -12.33 1.87 31.16
N ASN A 6 -11.17 2.23 31.72
CA ASN A 6 -9.98 2.63 30.98
C ASN A 6 -9.55 1.42 30.13
N ALA A 7 -9.99 1.38 28.87
CA ALA A 7 -9.55 0.40 27.91
C ALA A 7 -8.04 0.56 27.78
N LYS A 8 -7.30 -0.44 28.27
CA LYS A 8 -5.84 -0.50 28.21
C LYS A 8 -5.44 -0.30 26.74
N SER A 9 -5.02 0.91 26.38
CA SER A 9 -4.51 1.19 25.03
C SER A 9 -3.36 0.21 24.83
N GLY A 10 -3.58 -0.83 24.03
CA GLY A 10 -2.55 -1.81 23.71
C GLY A 10 -1.30 -1.05 23.27
N SER A 11 -0.13 -1.48 23.76
CA SER A 11 1.13 -0.85 23.39
C SER A 11 1.23 -0.80 21.87
N ARG A 12 1.14 0.39 21.28
CA ARG A 12 1.25 0.54 19.83
C ARG A 12 2.65 0.11 19.44
N LEU A 13 2.75 -0.91 18.60
CA LEU A 13 4.04 -1.38 18.11
C LEU A 13 4.45 -0.46 16.96
N PHE A 14 5.31 0.53 17.26
CA PHE A 14 5.81 1.51 16.29
C PHE A 14 6.42 0.87 15.03
N TYR A 15 7.01 -0.33 15.15
CA TYR A 15 7.54 -1.08 14.02
C TYR A 15 6.46 -1.47 12.99
N LEU A 16 5.26 -1.84 13.45
CA LEU A 16 4.16 -2.20 12.56
C LEU A 16 3.56 -0.98 11.87
N ASP A 17 3.51 0.15 12.58
CA ASP A 17 3.07 1.41 12.00
C ASP A 17 4.01 1.82 10.86
N ASN A 18 5.34 1.66 11.03
CA ASN A 18 6.31 1.91 9.96
C ASN A 18 6.10 1.00 8.74
N ILE A 19 5.81 -0.29 8.93
CA ILE A 19 5.52 -1.21 7.81
C ILE A 19 4.26 -0.77 7.08
N ARG A 20 3.19 -0.44 7.81
CA ARG A 20 1.94 0.05 7.21
C ARG A 20 2.15 1.35 6.44
N ILE A 21 2.95 2.27 6.98
CA ILE A 21 3.31 3.53 6.31
C ILE A 21 4.09 3.24 5.03
N TYR A 22 5.14 2.41 5.10
CA TYR A 22 5.96 2.03 3.95
C TYR A 22 5.09 1.44 2.82
N LEU A 23 4.23 0.49 3.18
CA LEU A 23 3.28 -0.09 2.25
C LEU A 23 2.36 1.00 1.67
N THR A 24 1.75 1.84 2.50
CA THR A 24 0.84 2.89 2.00
C THR A 24 1.53 3.86 1.03
N ILE A 25 2.79 4.21 1.27
CA ILE A 25 3.59 5.03 0.34
C ILE A 25 3.75 4.31 -1.01
N LEU A 26 4.02 3.00 -1.00
CA LEU A 26 4.11 2.22 -2.24
C LEU A 26 2.80 2.21 -3.04
N VAL A 27 1.62 2.26 -2.40
CA VAL A 27 0.34 2.42 -3.10
C VAL A 27 0.29 3.71 -3.87
N ILE A 28 0.67 4.80 -3.20
CA ILE A 28 0.58 6.14 -3.77
C ILE A 28 1.52 6.22 -4.97
N LEU A 29 2.75 5.71 -4.82
CA LEU A 29 3.71 5.61 -5.92
C LEU A 29 3.18 4.73 -7.06
N GLN A 30 2.48 3.65 -6.76
CA GLN A 30 1.87 2.79 -7.77
C GLN A 30 0.81 3.54 -8.60
N HIS A 31 -0.08 4.26 -7.95
CA HIS A 31 -1.14 5.03 -8.62
C HIS A 31 -0.55 6.21 -9.40
N ALA A 32 0.48 6.86 -8.85
CA ALA A 32 1.23 7.88 -9.55
C ALA A 32 1.89 7.30 -10.81
N ALA A 33 2.54 6.14 -10.72
CA ALA A 33 3.19 5.49 -11.86
C ALA A 33 2.21 5.15 -13.00
N ILE A 34 0.97 4.76 -12.70
CA ILE A 34 -0.08 4.52 -13.72
C ILE A 34 -0.41 5.81 -14.49
N SER A 35 -0.40 6.96 -13.82
CA SER A 35 -0.66 8.27 -14.44
C SER A 35 0.42 8.68 -15.44
N TYR A 36 1.68 8.28 -15.20
CA TYR A 36 2.86 8.68 -15.98
C TYR A 36 3.30 7.67 -17.05
N GLY A 37 2.56 6.58 -17.28
CA GLY A 37 2.87 5.60 -18.34
C GLY A 37 2.97 4.15 -17.87
N GLY A 38 2.69 3.86 -16.60
CA GLY A 38 2.47 2.51 -16.12
C GLY A 38 1.17 1.92 -16.68
N THR A 39 1.17 0.63 -16.96
CA THR A 39 -0.03 -0.12 -17.36
C THR A 39 -1.15 0.01 -16.32
N GLY A 40 -2.28 0.59 -16.70
CA GLY A 40 -3.46 0.81 -15.86
C GLY A 40 -4.47 1.76 -16.49
N ASP A 41 -5.62 1.92 -15.83
CA ASP A 41 -6.69 2.81 -16.29
C ASP A 41 -6.64 4.13 -15.52
N TRP A 42 -6.44 5.25 -16.24
CA TRP A 42 -6.44 6.60 -15.67
C TRP A 42 -6.93 7.60 -16.71
N ALA A 43 -7.66 8.62 -16.25
CA ALA A 43 -8.30 9.60 -17.12
C ALA A 43 -7.32 10.55 -17.82
N VAL A 44 -6.13 10.75 -17.24
CA VAL A 44 -5.06 11.60 -17.80
C VAL A 44 -3.86 10.72 -18.11
N LYS A 45 -3.55 10.55 -19.39
CA LYS A 45 -2.33 9.88 -19.87
C LYS A 45 -1.46 10.93 -20.54
N ASP A 46 -0.21 11.02 -20.11
CA ASP A 46 0.77 11.89 -20.76
C ASP A 46 1.06 11.36 -22.19
N PRO A 47 0.91 12.18 -23.25
CA PRO A 47 1.24 11.78 -24.61
C PRO A 47 2.75 11.65 -24.86
N ALA A 48 3.62 12.12 -23.95
CA ALA A 48 5.08 12.10 -24.11
C ALA A 48 5.73 10.90 -23.40
N VAL A 49 5.34 9.68 -23.76
CA VAL A 49 6.03 8.46 -23.29
C VAL A 49 7.21 8.15 -24.21
N ASP A 50 8.43 8.29 -23.70
CA ASP A 50 9.61 7.61 -24.29
C ASP A 50 9.34 6.10 -24.36
N GLU A 51 9.90 5.37 -25.33
CA GLU A 51 9.63 3.91 -25.48
C GLU A 51 10.07 3.06 -24.27
N LEU A 52 11.09 3.52 -23.52
CA LEU A 52 11.68 2.76 -22.41
C LEU A 52 11.02 3.02 -21.05
N SER A 53 10.60 4.26 -20.78
CA SER A 53 9.96 4.66 -19.52
C SER A 53 8.73 3.79 -19.11
N PRO A 54 7.77 3.47 -20.01
CA PRO A 54 6.61 2.66 -19.65
C PRO A 54 6.96 1.20 -19.34
N ILE A 55 8.07 0.67 -19.87
CA ILE A 55 8.54 -0.69 -19.57
C ILE A 55 9.01 -0.76 -18.11
N PHE A 56 9.84 0.19 -17.66
CA PHE A 56 10.29 0.26 -16.28
C PHE A 56 9.14 0.51 -15.31
N LEU A 57 8.21 1.42 -15.65
CA LEU A 57 7.04 1.70 -14.81
C LEU A 57 6.07 0.50 -14.75
N THR A 58 5.93 -0.26 -15.84
CA THR A 58 5.12 -1.49 -15.87
C THR A 58 5.77 -2.61 -15.06
N PHE A 59 7.09 -2.79 -15.15
CA PHE A 59 7.79 -3.76 -14.32
C PHE A 59 7.68 -3.40 -12.83
N PHE A 60 7.86 -2.13 -12.49
CA PHE A 60 7.63 -1.62 -11.14
C PHE A 60 6.19 -1.91 -10.69
N ASN A 61 5.19 -1.68 -11.55
CA ASN A 61 3.79 -2.00 -11.26
C ASN A 61 3.57 -3.48 -10.99
N ALA A 62 4.03 -4.35 -11.89
CA ALA A 62 3.86 -5.79 -11.76
C ALA A 62 4.49 -6.32 -10.46
N VAL A 63 5.67 -5.82 -10.10
CA VAL A 63 6.34 -6.18 -8.85
C VAL A 63 5.50 -5.72 -7.65
N ASN A 64 5.11 -4.45 -7.56
CA ASN A 64 4.30 -3.95 -6.45
C ASN A 64 2.95 -4.67 -6.35
N GLN A 65 2.26 -4.90 -7.47
CA GLN A 65 0.95 -5.54 -7.50
C GLN A 65 0.99 -6.99 -6.97
N SER A 66 2.10 -7.70 -7.12
CA SER A 66 2.24 -9.11 -6.71
C SER A 66 2.24 -9.32 -5.18
N TYR A 67 2.84 -8.41 -4.41
CA TYR A 67 3.03 -8.60 -2.97
C TYR A 67 2.26 -7.60 -2.11
N PHE A 68 1.90 -6.45 -2.66
CA PHE A 68 1.35 -5.34 -1.91
C PHE A 68 0.11 -5.74 -1.10
N MET A 69 -0.93 -6.25 -1.77
CA MET A 69 -2.17 -6.64 -1.11
C MET A 69 -1.99 -7.83 -0.18
N SER A 70 -1.17 -8.80 -0.58
CA SER A 70 -0.83 -9.98 0.23
C SER A 70 -0.18 -9.59 1.57
N ALA A 71 0.67 -8.56 1.59
CA ALA A 71 1.28 -8.05 2.81
C ALA A 71 0.25 -7.41 3.77
N PHE A 72 -0.76 -6.69 3.26
CA PHE A 72 -1.86 -6.20 4.10
C PHE A 72 -2.67 -7.32 4.71
N PHE A 73 -3.00 -8.34 3.91
CA PHE A 73 -3.76 -9.48 4.40
C PHE A 73 -2.99 -10.29 5.44
N LEU A 74 -1.68 -10.48 5.25
CA LEU A 74 -0.82 -11.14 6.24
C LEU A 74 -0.78 -10.35 7.55
N LEU A 75 -0.61 -9.03 7.48
CA LEU A 75 -0.66 -8.17 8.66
C LEU A 75 -2.04 -8.23 9.33
N ALA A 76 -3.13 -8.13 8.58
CA ALA A 76 -4.48 -8.19 9.11
C ALA A 76 -4.78 -9.55 9.78
N GLY A 77 -4.38 -10.66 9.14
CA GLY A 77 -4.55 -12.01 9.66
C GLY A 77 -3.76 -12.24 10.95
N TYR A 78 -2.53 -11.74 11.05
CA TYR A 78 -1.71 -11.86 12.26
C TYR A 78 -2.34 -11.17 13.48
N PHE A 79 -3.04 -10.05 13.28
CA PHE A 79 -3.74 -9.32 14.36
C PHE A 79 -5.22 -9.69 14.51
N THR A 80 -5.73 -10.60 13.68
CA THR A 80 -7.10 -11.09 13.83
C THR A 80 -7.16 -12.00 15.06
N PRO A 81 -7.98 -11.67 16.09
CA PRO A 81 -8.11 -12.52 17.26
C PRO A 81 -8.62 -13.90 16.82
N ARG A 82 -7.98 -14.95 17.34
CA ARG A 82 -8.49 -16.30 17.18
C ARG A 82 -9.81 -16.36 17.95
N SER A 83 -10.90 -16.51 17.21
CA SER A 83 -12.28 -16.59 17.71
C SER A 83 -12.41 -17.44 18.97
#